data_AF-A0A9D8TRZ2-F1
#
_entry.id   AF-A0A9D8TRZ2-F1
#
_cell.length_a   1.000
_cell.length_b   1.000
_cell.length_c   1.000
_cell.angle_alpha   90.00
_cell.angle_beta   90.00
_cell.angle_gamma   90.00
#
_symmetry.space_group_name_H-M   'P 1'
#
loop_
_entity.id
_entity.type
_entity.pdbx_description
1 polymer ?
#
loop_
_entity_poly.entity_id
_entity_poly.type
_entity_poly.pdbx_seq_one_letter_code
_entity_poly.pdbx_strand_id
1 'polypeptide(L)' 'MKGSDLVVESLEKAGAKWAFGIPGAKIDALFDALADSSIQTIVCRHEQNAA' A
#
# COMPACT_ATOMS: atom_id res chain seq x y z
N MET A 1 -0.56 2.32 16.24
CA MET A 1 -0.91 1.06 15.57
C MET A 1 -2.37 1.14 15.14
N LYS A 2 -2.59 1.42 13.85
CA LYS A 2 -3.86 1.40 13.13
C LYS A 2 -4.03 0.05 12.44
N GLY A 3 -5.23 -0.26 11.94
CA GLY A 3 -5.45 -1.49 11.15
C GLY A 3 -4.62 -1.53 9.85
N SER A 4 -4.36 -0.37 9.25
CA SER A 4 -3.49 -0.23 8.07
C SER A 4 -2.06 -0.69 8.34
N ASP A 5 -1.52 -0.38 9.51
CA ASP A 5 -0.15 -0.74 9.90
C ASP A 5 0.00 -2.27 9.94
N LEU A 6 -1.01 -2.98 10.48
CA LEU A 6 -1.02 -4.45 10.53
C LEU A 6 -1.12 -5.09 9.14
N VAL A 7 -1.87 -4.47 8.21
CA VAL A 7 -1.94 -4.92 6.82
C VAL A 7 -0.57 -4.82 6.16
N VAL A 8 0.09 -3.67 6.28
CA VAL A 8 1.41 -3.43 5.67
C VAL A 8 2.47 -4.34 6.29
N GLU A 9 2.50 -4.49 7.61
CA GLU A 9 3.43 -5.41 8.29
C GLU A 9 3.23 -6.86 7.82
N SER A 10 1.98 -7.28 7.62
CA SER A 10 1.66 -8.62 7.10
C SER A 10 2.15 -8.81 5.66
N LEU A 11 2.02 -7.78 4.82
CA LEU A 11 2.52 -7.79 3.44
C LEU A 11 4.05 -7.82 3.39
N GLU A 12 4.73 -7.06 4.25
CA GLU A 12 6.19 -7.09 4.38
C GLU A 12 6.68 -8.48 4.81
N LYS A 13 6.03 -9.09 5.81
CA LYS A 13 6.32 -10.47 6.25
C LYS A 13 6.09 -11.50 5.16
N ALA A 14 5.12 -11.26 4.27
CA ALA A 14 4.89 -12.08 3.08
C ALA A 14 5.91 -11.84 1.95
N GLY A 15 6.84 -10.89 2.11
CA GLY A 15 7.89 -10.58 1.14
C GLY A 15 7.43 -9.67 0.00
N ALA A 16 6.31 -8.97 0.15
CA ALA A 16 5.90 -7.96 -0.82
C ALA A 16 6.94 -6.85 -0.90
N LYS A 17 7.25 -6.39 -2.12
CA LYS A 17 8.21 -5.31 -2.38
C LYS A 17 7.59 -4.10 -3.08
N TRP A 18 6.46 -4.31 -3.75
CA TRP A 18 5.77 -3.28 -4.52
C TRP A 18 4.27 -3.33 -4.25
N ALA A 19 3.64 -2.15 -4.23
CA ALA A 19 2.19 -1.99 -4.18
C ALA A 19 1.76 -1.10 -5.35
N PHE A 20 0.84 -1.57 -6.19
CA PHE A 20 0.32 -0.81 -7.33
C PHE A 20 -1.08 -0.29 -6.98
N GLY A 21 -1.33 1.00 -7.20
CA GLY A 21 -2.65 1.56 -6.89
C GLY A 21 -2.77 3.06 -7.07
N ILE A 22 -3.94 3.59 -6.68
CA ILE A 22 -4.26 5.01 -6.71
C ILE A 22 -4.78 5.40 -5.31
N PRO A 23 -4.21 6.42 -4.64
CA PRO A 23 -4.67 6.85 -3.33
C PRO A 23 -6.06 7.47 -3.41
N GLY A 24 -6.84 7.32 -2.33
CA GLY A 24 -8.17 7.90 -2.20
C GLY A 24 -8.62 7.97 -0.75
N ALA A 25 -9.62 8.82 -0.45
CA ALA A 25 -10.00 9.20 0.92
C ALA A 25 -10.45 8.06 1.85
N LYS A 26 -10.68 6.84 1.34
CA LYS A 26 -11.05 5.67 2.16
C LYS A 26 -9.92 4.66 2.34
N ILE A 27 -8.82 4.84 1.60
CA ILE A 27 -7.65 3.97 1.63
C ILE A 27 -6.36 4.75 1.97
N ASP A 28 -6.48 6.05 2.23
CA ASP A 28 -5.38 6.95 2.59
C ASP A 28 -4.53 6.40 3.74
N ALA A 29 -5.15 5.88 4.79
CA ALA A 29 -4.44 5.27 5.92
C ALA A 29 -3.54 4.09 5.50
N LEU A 30 -3.90 3.33 4.46
CA LEU A 30 -3.04 2.27 3.92
C LEU A 30 -1.89 2.83 3.09
N PHE A 31 -2.14 3.89 2.30
CA PHE A 31 -1.07 4.56 1.56
C PHE A 31 -0.09 5.27 2.50
N ASP A 32 -0.57 5.84 3.61
CA ASP A 32 0.27 6.40 4.68
C ASP A 32 1.15 5.30 5.28
N ALA A 33 0.56 4.15 5.65
CA ALA A 33 1.32 3.03 6.20
C ALA A 33 2.33 2.45 5.19
N LEU A 34 1.97 2.39 3.90
CA LEU A 34 2.89 1.98 2.83
C LEU A 34 4.06 2.97 2.68
N ALA A 35 3.82 4.27 2.84
CA ALA A 35 4.84 5.30 2.73
C ALA A 35 5.91 5.20 3.83
N ASP A 36 5.55 4.66 5.01
CA ASP A 36 6.47 4.40 6.12
C ASP A 36 7.16 3.02 6.04
N SER A 37 6.85 2.22 5.01
CA SER A 37 7.31 0.82 4.89
C SER A 37 8.45 0.63 3.88
N SER A 38 8.98 -0.59 3.81
CA SER A 38 9.92 -0.99 2.76
C SER A 38 9.25 -1.32 1.41
N ILE A 39 7.91 -1.37 1.36
CA ILE A 39 7.13 -1.65 0.15
C ILE A 39 7.04 -0.37 -0.69
N GLN A 40 7.57 -0.42 -1.91
CA GLN A 40 7.52 0.70 -2.83
C GLN A 40 6.13 0.82 -3.47
N THR A 41 5.44 1.93 -3.22
CA THR A 41 4.18 2.23 -3.90
C THR A 41 4.44 2.77 -5.31
N ILE A 42 3.82 2.14 -6.30
CA ILE A 42 3.80 2.57 -7.70
C ILE A 42 2.42 3.15 -7.99
N VAL A 43 2.35 4.47 -8.13
CA VAL A 43 1.09 5.17 -8.39
C VAL A 43 0.70 5.00 -9.86
N CYS A 44 -0.45 4.37 -10.08
CA CYS A 44 -0.99 4.13 -11.42
C CYS A 44 -1.89 5.30 -11.86
N ARG A 45 -2.28 5.31 -13.14
CA ARG A 45 -3.25 6.28 -13.71
C ARG A 45 -4.65 5.70 -13.89
N HIS A 46 -4.77 4.38 -13.83
CA HIS A 46 -6.02 3.65 -13.93
C HIS A 46 -5.86 2.36 -13.13
N GLU A 47 -6.86 2.00 -12.33
CA GLU A 47 -6.82 0.85 -11.42
C GLU A 47 -6.70 -0.48 -12.19
N GLN A 48 -7.28 -0.55 -13.39
CA GLN A 48 -7.12 -1.71 -14.27
C GLN A 48 -5.66 -1.96 -14.68
N ASN A 49 -4.80 -0.94 -14.72
CA ASN A 49 -3.37 -1.12 -15.01
C ASN A 49 -2.55 -1.45 -13.74
N ALA A 50 -3.17 -1.39 -12.57
CA ALA A 50 -2.56 -1.75 -11.30
C ALA A 50 -2.75 -3.24 -10.96
N ALA A 51 -3.76 -3.89 -11.54
CA ALA A 51 -4.10 -5.31 -11.35
C ALA A 51 -3.39 -6.21 -12.37
#